data_AF-A0AAF0MQ23-F1
#
_entry.id   AF-A0AAF0MQ23-F1
#
_cell.length_a   1.000
_cell.length_b   1.000
_cell.length_c   1.000
_cell.angle_alpha   90.00
_cell.angle_beta   90.00
_cell.angle_gamma   90.00
#
_symmetry.space_group_name_H-M   'P 1'
#
loop_
_entity.id
_entity.type
_entity.pdbx_description
1 polymer ?
#
loop_
_entity_poly.entity_id
_entity_poly.type
_entity_poly.pdbx_seq_one_letter_code
_entity_poly.pdbx_strand_id
1 'polypeptide(L)'
;MIGGEEAKKMNAEGVAETINVKGGEKRMASEWEDLEKLTKEELIIELVKERTAHRELCRGMRELIGTHPADDEGFFIEGEGEEDWPGKRTTDGWAEKIILYAKKESGDPEFDPSDAMDYGLNGSQADEAFGRLAGKGIVDWPSDDPRSKRFSGISGYTADEVAAMDPEEREERIRQEREMDGDGQE
;
A
#
# COMPACT_ATOMS: atom_id res chain seq x y z
N MET A 1 43.58 16.68 18.11
CA MET A 1 45.01 16.68 17.76
C MET A 1 45.43 15.24 17.49
N ILE A 2 45.97 14.99 16.29
CA ILE A 2 46.77 13.82 15.84
C ILE A 2 46.00 12.49 15.82
N GLY A 3 45.91 11.69 14.76
CA GLY A 3 46.48 11.68 13.42
C GLY A 3 46.07 10.34 12.79
N GLY A 4 45.73 10.33 11.49
CA GLY A 4 45.48 9.10 10.73
C GLY A 4 46.49 9.03 9.61
N GLU A 5 47.44 8.10 9.72
CA GLU A 5 48.58 7.88 8.84
C GLU A 5 48.17 7.57 7.38
N GLU A 6 48.57 8.42 6.45
CA GLU A 6 48.54 8.13 5.01
C GLU A 6 49.74 7.24 4.64
N ALA A 7 49.48 5.98 4.29
CA ALA A 7 50.50 5.11 3.74
C ALA A 7 50.75 5.43 2.25
N LYS A 8 51.79 6.22 1.95
CA LYS A 8 52.31 6.42 0.59
C LYS A 8 53.21 5.24 0.19
N LYS A 9 52.83 4.51 -0.86
CA LYS A 9 53.79 3.74 -1.66
C LYS A 9 54.19 4.56 -2.87
N MET A 10 55.51 4.73 -3.07
CA MET A 10 56.08 5.45 -4.20
C MET A 10 56.50 4.45 -5.29
N ASN A 11 56.16 4.77 -6.53
CA ASN A 11 56.63 4.05 -7.70
C ASN A 11 57.93 4.73 -8.20
N ALA A 12 58.77 4.01 -8.94
CA ALA A 12 60.13 4.44 -9.32
C ALA A 12 60.24 5.74 -10.16
N GLU A 13 59.11 6.35 -10.55
CA GLU A 13 59.06 7.59 -11.33
C GLU A 13 58.40 8.78 -10.59
N GLY A 14 58.21 8.67 -9.27
CA GLY A 14 57.92 9.84 -8.42
C GLY A 14 56.54 10.50 -8.62
N VAL A 15 55.58 9.84 -9.29
CA VAL A 15 54.19 10.30 -9.39
C VAL A 15 53.37 9.66 -8.27
N ALA A 16 52.75 10.48 -7.42
CA ALA A 16 51.81 10.02 -6.40
C ALA A 16 50.51 9.58 -7.09
N GLU A 17 50.28 8.27 -7.17
CA GLU A 17 49.03 7.72 -7.68
C GLU A 17 47.99 7.75 -6.56
N THR A 18 47.03 8.67 -6.65
CA THR A 18 45.87 8.73 -5.75
C THR A 18 44.98 7.54 -6.01
N ILE A 19 45.03 6.52 -5.15
CA ILE A 19 44.11 5.40 -5.20
C ILE A 19 42.76 5.91 -4.70
N ASN A 20 41.87 6.23 -5.64
CA ASN A 20 40.48 6.58 -5.35
C ASN A 20 39.78 5.31 -4.85
N VAL A 21 39.73 5.13 -3.53
CA VAL A 21 38.92 4.08 -2.92
C VAL A 21 37.47 4.42 -3.21
N LYS A 22 36.89 3.75 -4.21
CA LYS A 22 35.44 3.78 -4.50
C LYS A 22 34.70 3.23 -3.28
N GLY A 23 34.43 4.10 -2.31
CA GLY A 23 33.41 3.89 -1.29
C GLY A 23 32.06 3.87 -2.00
N GLY A 24 31.53 2.66 -2.21
CA GLY A 24 30.19 2.44 -2.70
C GLY A 24 29.17 2.79 -1.62
N GLU A 25 29.01 4.07 -1.32
CA GLU A 25 27.79 4.55 -0.69
C GLU A 25 26.72 4.58 -1.78
N LYS A 26 25.82 3.58 -1.77
CA LYS A 26 24.54 3.71 -2.46
C LYS A 26 23.89 4.96 -1.88
N ARG A 27 23.82 6.05 -2.64
CA ARG A 27 22.95 7.18 -2.30
C ARG A 27 21.55 6.59 -2.11
N MET A 28 20.98 6.78 -0.93
CA MET A 28 19.53 6.57 -0.77
C MET A 28 18.88 7.48 -1.81
N ALA A 29 18.02 6.92 -2.65
CA ALA A 29 17.28 7.72 -3.62
C ALA A 29 16.54 8.82 -2.84
N SER A 30 16.64 10.04 -3.31
CA SER A 30 15.88 11.15 -2.72
C SER A 30 14.39 10.92 -3.03
N GLU A 31 13.47 11.22 -2.12
CA GLU A 31 12.02 11.15 -2.36
C GLU A 31 11.63 11.85 -3.67
N TRP A 32 12.31 12.96 -4.00
CA TRP A 32 12.17 13.66 -5.28
C TRP A 32 12.52 12.80 -6.49
N GLU A 33 13.57 11.98 -6.43
CA GLU A 33 13.99 11.13 -7.54
C GLU A 33 12.98 9.99 -7.77
N ASP A 34 12.26 9.55 -6.75
CA ASP A 34 11.21 8.55 -6.88
C ASP A 34 9.91 9.17 -7.43
N LEU A 35 9.52 10.35 -6.94
CA LEU A 35 8.38 11.10 -7.48
C LEU A 35 8.59 11.52 -8.94
N GLU A 36 9.81 11.86 -9.34
CA GLU A 36 10.14 12.21 -10.74
C GLU A 36 9.97 11.05 -11.72
N LYS A 37 9.98 9.80 -11.25
CA LYS A 37 9.76 8.61 -12.09
C LYS A 37 8.28 8.35 -12.37
N LEU A 38 7.38 8.89 -11.54
CA LEU A 38 5.95 8.69 -11.68
C LEU A 38 5.40 9.48 -12.87
N THR A 39 4.45 8.87 -13.57
CA THR A 39 3.63 9.61 -14.52
C THR A 39 2.77 10.64 -13.78
N LYS A 40 2.27 11.64 -14.50
CA LYS A 40 1.33 12.62 -13.93
C LYS A 40 0.13 11.94 -13.26
N GLU A 41 -0.35 10.83 -13.80
CA GLU A 41 -1.50 10.13 -13.24
C GLU A 41 -1.15 9.41 -11.93
N GLU A 42 -0.02 8.71 -11.89
CA GLU A 42 0.49 8.06 -10.67
C GLU A 42 0.79 9.08 -9.57
N LEU A 43 1.36 10.24 -9.92
CA LEU A 43 1.61 11.33 -8.96
C LEU A 43 0.30 11.89 -8.37
N ILE A 44 -0.77 11.98 -9.16
CA ILE A 44 -2.09 12.37 -8.65
C ILE A 44 -2.63 11.32 -7.68
N ILE A 45 -2.44 10.03 -7.99
CA ILE A 45 -2.89 8.93 -7.13
C ILE A 45 -2.14 8.96 -5.78
N GLU A 46 -0.81 9.10 -5.79
CA GLU A 46 -0.01 9.25 -4.56
C GLU A 46 -0.42 10.47 -3.74
N LEU A 47 -0.66 11.61 -4.40
CA LEU A 47 -1.15 12.80 -3.70
C LEU A 47 -2.49 12.57 -3.02
N VAL A 48 -3.41 11.84 -3.67
CA VAL A 48 -4.71 11.49 -3.07
C VAL A 48 -4.52 10.53 -1.90
N LYS A 49 -3.66 9.52 -2.03
CA LYS A 49 -3.31 8.59 -0.95
C LYS A 49 -2.79 9.32 0.30
N GLU A 50 -1.79 10.19 0.14
CA GLU A 50 -1.25 10.98 1.25
C GLU A 50 -2.30 11.91 1.87
N ARG A 51 -3.16 12.51 1.02
CA ARG A 51 -4.29 13.32 1.48
C ARG A 51 -5.31 12.48 2.26
N THR A 52 -5.55 11.24 1.86
CA THR A 52 -6.41 10.28 2.57
C THR A 52 -5.80 9.93 3.92
N ALA A 53 -4.55 9.48 3.97
CA ALA A 53 -3.83 9.16 5.20
C ALA A 53 -3.83 10.33 6.22
N HIS A 54 -3.59 11.55 5.73
CA HIS A 54 -3.64 12.74 6.57
C HIS A 54 -5.04 12.98 7.17
N ARG A 55 -6.12 12.71 6.43
CA ARG A 55 -7.50 12.81 6.98
C ARG A 55 -7.75 11.79 8.05
N GLU A 56 -7.32 10.55 7.84
CA GLU A 56 -7.52 9.49 8.82
C GLU A 56 -6.83 9.85 10.14
N LEU A 57 -5.61 10.39 10.04
CA LEU A 57 -4.86 10.90 11.18
C LEU A 57 -5.62 12.02 11.91
N CYS A 58 -6.07 13.05 11.18
CA CYS A 58 -6.82 14.16 11.78
C CYS A 58 -8.13 13.68 12.43
N ARG A 59 -8.84 12.74 11.80
CA ARG A 59 -10.06 12.13 12.35
C ARG A 59 -9.76 11.37 13.64
N GLY A 60 -8.76 10.48 13.62
CA GLY A 60 -8.35 9.73 14.81
C GLY A 60 -7.92 10.64 15.96
N MET A 61 -7.23 11.74 15.67
CA MET A 61 -6.87 12.75 16.68
C MET A 61 -8.11 13.43 17.28
N ARG A 62 -9.11 13.79 16.47
CA ARG A 62 -10.38 14.38 16.96
C ARG A 62 -11.14 13.42 17.86
N GLU A 63 -11.26 12.16 17.45
CA GLU A 63 -11.92 11.10 18.22
C GLU A 63 -11.22 10.91 19.58
N LEU A 64 -9.89 10.92 19.59
CA LEU A 64 -9.10 10.77 20.81
C LEU A 64 -9.23 11.96 21.77
N ILE A 65 -9.26 13.18 21.26
CA ILE A 65 -9.29 14.41 22.07
C ILE A 65 -10.74 14.71 22.55
N GLY A 66 -11.76 14.12 21.91
CA GLY A 66 -13.16 14.32 22.29
C GLY A 66 -13.66 15.75 21.99
N THR A 67 -12.99 16.46 21.08
CA THR A 67 -13.31 17.84 20.69
C THR A 67 -14.65 17.89 19.96
N HIS A 68 -15.54 18.78 20.42
CA HIS A 68 -16.78 19.10 19.73
C HIS A 68 -16.45 19.97 18.49
N PRO A 69 -17.18 19.88 17.36
CA PRO A 69 -16.81 20.55 16.10
C PRO A 69 -16.64 22.07 16.18
N ALA A 70 -17.12 22.71 17.26
CA ALA A 70 -17.02 24.14 17.49
C ALA A 70 -15.66 24.60 18.06
N ASP A 71 -14.85 23.68 18.60
CA ASP A 71 -13.57 23.99 19.28
C ASP A 71 -12.33 23.78 18.38
N ASP A 72 -12.56 23.47 17.10
CA ASP A 72 -11.59 22.79 16.25
C ASP A 72 -11.13 23.64 15.04
N GLU A 73 -10.47 24.76 15.27
CA GLU A 73 -9.85 25.53 14.17
C GLU A 73 -8.58 24.85 13.60
N GLY A 74 -8.10 23.76 14.22
CA GLY A 74 -6.81 23.12 13.89
C GLY A 74 -6.89 21.89 12.99
N PHE A 75 -8.00 21.13 13.02
CA PHE A 75 -8.12 19.87 12.28
C PHE A 75 -9.16 19.90 11.15
N PHE A 76 -9.75 21.06 10.84
CA PHE A 76 -10.74 21.19 9.77
C PHE A 76 -10.12 21.10 8.38
N ILE A 77 -10.60 20.13 7.59
CA ILE A 77 -10.42 20.10 6.15
C ILE A 77 -11.69 20.71 5.54
N GLU A 78 -11.59 21.94 5.02
CA GLU A 78 -12.72 22.64 4.41
C GLU A 78 -13.36 21.81 3.28
N GLY A 79 -14.70 21.72 3.31
CA GLY A 79 -15.51 21.26 2.18
C GLY A 79 -15.91 19.78 2.17
N GLU A 80 -15.74 19.03 3.26
CA GLU A 80 -16.08 17.60 3.30
C GLU A 80 -16.94 17.23 4.51
N GLY A 81 -18.09 16.63 4.23
CA GLY A 81 -18.95 16.01 5.24
C GLY A 81 -18.51 14.57 5.52
N GLU A 82 -19.01 13.99 6.62
CA GLU A 82 -18.77 12.58 6.99
C GLU A 82 -19.17 11.58 5.88
N GLU A 83 -20.02 11.97 4.92
CA GLU A 83 -20.43 11.16 3.77
C GLU A 83 -19.30 10.80 2.79
N ASP A 84 -18.16 11.51 2.84
CA ASP A 84 -17.04 11.31 1.93
C ASP A 84 -16.04 10.22 2.42
N TRP A 85 -16.34 9.55 3.54
CA TRP A 85 -15.51 8.50 4.12
C TRP A 85 -15.96 7.11 3.64
N PRO A 86 -15.04 6.19 3.27
CA PRO A 86 -13.57 6.31 3.27
C PRO A 86 -12.98 6.94 2.00
N GLY A 87 -13.82 7.36 1.04
CA GLY A 87 -13.33 8.03 -0.15
C GLY A 87 -14.44 8.60 -1.03
N LYS A 88 -14.03 9.20 -2.15
CA LYS A 88 -14.94 9.86 -3.09
C LYS A 88 -15.16 9.05 -4.34
N ARG A 89 -16.38 9.14 -4.87
CA ARG A 89 -16.70 8.55 -6.15
C ARG A 89 -16.05 9.37 -7.27
N THR A 90 -15.34 8.71 -8.19
CA THR A 90 -14.67 9.31 -9.35
C THR A 90 -15.20 8.68 -10.66
N THR A 91 -14.58 8.96 -11.81
CA THR A 91 -14.96 8.31 -13.07
C THR A 91 -14.48 6.86 -13.10
N ASP A 92 -15.19 5.98 -13.82
CA ASP A 92 -14.85 4.55 -13.87
C ASP A 92 -13.43 4.29 -14.35
N GLY A 93 -12.95 5.04 -15.35
CA GLY A 93 -11.60 4.93 -15.85
C GLY A 93 -10.54 5.35 -14.84
N TRP A 94 -10.83 6.31 -13.96
CA TRP A 94 -9.93 6.69 -12.87
C TRP A 94 -9.93 5.65 -11.75
N ALA A 95 -11.11 5.13 -11.38
CA ALA A 95 -11.20 4.07 -10.39
C ALA A 95 -10.41 2.81 -10.81
N GLU A 96 -10.52 2.40 -12.08
CA GLU A 96 -9.71 1.29 -12.61
C GLU A 96 -8.20 1.58 -12.55
N LYS A 97 -7.77 2.80 -12.86
CA LYS A 97 -6.35 3.19 -12.74
C LYS A 97 -5.84 3.15 -11.31
N ILE A 98 -6.64 3.63 -10.36
CA ILE A 98 -6.31 3.59 -8.94
C ILE A 98 -6.14 2.15 -8.47
N ILE A 99 -7.06 1.24 -8.82
CA ILE A 99 -6.95 -0.19 -8.45
C ILE A 99 -5.66 -0.81 -9.00
N LEU A 100 -5.36 -0.58 -10.27
CA LEU A 100 -4.16 -1.13 -10.90
C LEU A 100 -2.87 -0.58 -10.29
N TYR A 101 -2.87 0.71 -9.96
CA TYR A 101 -1.75 1.36 -9.31
C TYR A 101 -1.55 0.84 -7.88
N ALA A 102 -2.61 0.85 -7.06
CA ALA A 102 -2.59 0.37 -5.68
C ALA A 102 -2.10 -1.09 -5.59
N LYS A 103 -2.61 -1.98 -6.47
CA LYS A 103 -2.16 -3.37 -6.55
C LYS A 103 -0.68 -3.52 -6.94
N LYS A 104 -0.21 -2.68 -7.87
CA LYS A 104 1.19 -2.70 -8.29
C LYS A 104 2.12 -2.28 -7.16
N GLU A 105 1.76 -1.24 -6.43
CA GLU A 105 2.58 -0.70 -5.34
C GLU A 105 2.47 -1.51 -4.04
N SER A 106 1.36 -2.21 -3.78
CA SER A 106 1.24 -3.07 -2.60
C SER A 106 2.21 -4.26 -2.66
N GLY A 107 2.42 -4.82 -3.86
CA GLY A 107 3.14 -6.09 -4.02
C GLY A 107 2.41 -7.29 -3.40
N ASP A 108 1.17 -7.09 -2.93
CA ASP A 108 0.39 -8.09 -2.23
C ASP A 108 -0.30 -9.03 -3.24
N PRO A 109 0.01 -10.34 -3.23
CA PRO A 109 -0.70 -11.30 -4.07
C PRO A 109 -2.19 -11.42 -3.73
N GLU A 110 -2.61 -11.04 -2.51
CA GLU A 110 -3.99 -11.06 -2.00
C GLU A 110 -4.65 -9.68 -1.94
N PHE A 111 -4.11 -8.69 -2.68
CA PHE A 111 -4.68 -7.34 -2.76
C PHE A 111 -6.22 -7.36 -2.94
N ASP A 112 -6.91 -6.73 -1.99
CA ASP A 112 -8.35 -6.66 -1.85
C ASP A 112 -8.86 -5.27 -2.33
N PRO A 113 -10.08 -5.15 -2.88
CA PRO A 113 -10.61 -3.84 -3.25
C PRO A 113 -10.64 -2.82 -2.10
N SER A 114 -10.77 -3.24 -0.84
CA SER A 114 -10.74 -2.36 0.33
C SER A 114 -9.39 -1.65 0.50
N ASP A 115 -8.28 -2.25 0.06
CA ASP A 115 -6.96 -1.60 0.05
C ASP A 115 -6.94 -0.35 -0.83
N ALA A 116 -7.82 -0.26 -1.83
CA ALA A 116 -7.93 0.91 -2.69
C ALA A 116 -8.63 2.11 -2.01
N MET A 117 -9.21 1.91 -0.82
CA MET A 117 -9.81 2.99 -0.04
C MET A 117 -8.75 3.95 0.51
N ASP A 118 -7.55 3.44 0.84
CA ASP A 118 -6.38 4.26 1.19
C ASP A 118 -6.02 5.25 0.07
N TYR A 119 -6.35 4.91 -1.17
CA TYR A 119 -6.14 5.74 -2.35
C TYR A 119 -7.34 6.65 -2.66
N GLY A 120 -8.26 6.81 -1.70
CA GLY A 120 -9.37 7.77 -1.74
C GLY A 120 -10.60 7.32 -2.53
N LEU A 121 -10.72 6.03 -2.87
CA LEU A 121 -11.97 5.45 -3.38
C LEU A 121 -12.92 5.11 -2.24
N ASN A 122 -14.23 5.28 -2.45
CA ASN A 122 -15.19 4.62 -1.55
C ASN A 122 -15.24 3.11 -1.84
N GLY A 123 -15.55 2.33 -0.80
CA GLY A 123 -15.61 0.87 -0.90
C GLY A 123 -16.53 0.35 -2.01
N SER A 124 -17.70 0.95 -2.20
CA SER A 124 -18.63 0.51 -3.26
C SER A 124 -18.02 0.66 -4.65
N GLN A 125 -17.37 1.79 -4.96
CA GLN A 125 -16.73 1.98 -6.25
C GLN A 125 -15.46 1.14 -6.40
N ALA A 126 -14.75 0.88 -5.31
CA ALA A 126 -13.60 -0.01 -5.31
C ALA A 126 -14.01 -1.44 -5.72
N ASP A 127 -15.03 -2.02 -5.10
CA ASP A 127 -15.57 -3.34 -5.47
C ASP A 127 -16.08 -3.37 -6.92
N GLU A 128 -16.83 -2.34 -7.35
CA GLU A 128 -17.31 -2.23 -8.72
C GLU A 128 -16.16 -2.17 -9.76
N ALA A 129 -15.14 -1.35 -9.50
CA ALA A 129 -14.00 -1.19 -10.40
C ALA A 129 -13.13 -2.45 -10.44
N PHE A 130 -12.90 -3.07 -9.29
CA PHE A 130 -12.20 -4.34 -9.17
C PHE A 130 -12.94 -5.44 -9.93
N GLY A 131 -14.26 -5.55 -9.77
CA GLY A 131 -15.10 -6.51 -10.48
C GLY A 131 -15.05 -6.35 -11.99
N ARG A 132 -15.00 -5.10 -12.50
CA ARG A 132 -14.81 -4.86 -13.94
C ARG A 132 -13.44 -5.34 -14.43
N LEU A 133 -12.37 -5.08 -13.67
CA LEU A 133 -11.02 -5.54 -14.01
C LEU A 133 -10.90 -7.07 -13.93
N ALA A 134 -11.54 -7.69 -12.94
CA ALA A 134 -11.62 -9.14 -12.79
C ALA A 134 -12.39 -9.79 -13.95
N GLY A 135 -13.51 -9.20 -14.36
CA GLY A 135 -14.27 -9.62 -15.54
C GLY A 135 -13.48 -9.52 -16.85
N LYS A 136 -12.52 -8.59 -16.93
CA LYS A 136 -11.55 -8.47 -18.03
C LYS A 136 -10.36 -9.43 -17.90
N GLY A 137 -10.24 -10.15 -16.78
CA GLY A 137 -9.13 -11.05 -16.48
C GLY A 137 -7.81 -10.35 -16.17
N ILE A 138 -7.84 -9.07 -15.80
CA ILE A 138 -6.65 -8.26 -15.48
C ILE A 138 -6.21 -8.48 -14.03
N VAL A 139 -7.19 -8.64 -13.13
CA VAL A 139 -6.97 -9.01 -11.73
C VAL A 139 -7.79 -10.26 -11.41
N ASP A 140 -7.54 -10.84 -10.24
CA ASP A 140 -8.36 -11.90 -9.65
C ASP A 140 -8.69 -11.51 -8.22
N TRP A 141 -9.82 -11.99 -7.71
CA TRP A 141 -10.25 -11.73 -6.34
C TRP A 141 -9.36 -12.46 -5.33
N PRO A 142 -9.28 -11.97 -4.08
CA PRO A 142 -8.62 -12.67 -2.98
C PRO A 142 -9.07 -14.12 -2.83
N SER A 143 -8.18 -14.98 -2.35
CA SER A 143 -8.35 -16.44 -2.31
C SER A 143 -9.47 -16.93 -1.37
N ASP A 144 -9.90 -16.09 -0.44
CA ASP A 144 -11.05 -16.25 0.43
C ASP A 144 -12.37 -15.70 -0.18
N ASP A 145 -12.32 -14.94 -1.28
CA ASP A 145 -13.51 -14.44 -1.96
C ASP A 145 -14.10 -15.51 -2.92
N PRO A 146 -15.39 -15.89 -2.79
CA PRO A 146 -16.04 -16.86 -3.66
C PRO A 146 -16.01 -16.53 -5.17
N ARG A 147 -15.76 -15.27 -5.53
CA ARG A 147 -15.62 -14.79 -6.92
C ARG A 147 -14.23 -15.09 -7.51
N SER A 148 -13.28 -15.49 -6.67
CA SER A 148 -11.90 -15.79 -7.05
C SER A 148 -11.79 -17.05 -7.88
N LYS A 149 -10.92 -17.04 -8.90
CA LYS A 149 -10.63 -18.25 -9.68
C LYS A 149 -9.80 -19.26 -8.90
N ARG A 150 -9.12 -18.80 -7.85
CA ARG A 150 -8.28 -19.60 -6.94
C ARG A 150 -8.92 -19.82 -5.57
N PHE A 151 -10.24 -19.58 -5.48
CA PHE A 151 -11.01 -19.65 -4.23
C PHE A 151 -10.75 -20.94 -3.44
N SER A 152 -10.26 -20.77 -2.23
CA SER A 152 -10.03 -21.84 -1.25
C SER A 152 -10.90 -21.67 0.00
N GLY A 153 -11.41 -20.45 0.24
CA GLY A 153 -12.08 -20.08 1.48
C GLY A 153 -11.12 -19.94 2.67
N ILE A 154 -9.81 -19.81 2.41
CA ILE A 154 -8.77 -19.55 3.40
C ILE A 154 -7.88 -18.44 2.84
N SER A 155 -7.85 -17.30 3.52
CA SER A 155 -7.05 -16.15 3.08
C SER A 155 -5.57 -16.52 2.93
N GLY A 156 -4.97 -16.12 1.79
CA GLY A 156 -3.56 -16.35 1.47
C GLY A 156 -3.21 -17.73 0.92
N TYR A 157 -4.19 -18.61 0.70
CA TYR A 157 -3.93 -19.94 0.13
C TYR A 157 -4.83 -20.20 -1.07
N THR A 158 -4.25 -20.69 -2.16
CA THR A 158 -5.03 -21.15 -3.32
C THR A 158 -5.71 -22.49 -3.05
N ALA A 159 -6.76 -22.80 -3.84
CA ALA A 159 -7.44 -24.09 -3.77
C ALA A 159 -6.49 -25.30 -3.88
N ASP A 160 -5.48 -25.22 -4.74
CA ASP A 160 -4.50 -26.30 -4.95
C ASP A 160 -3.53 -26.44 -3.77
N GLU A 161 -3.11 -25.32 -3.18
CA GLU A 161 -2.27 -25.31 -1.96
C GLU A 161 -3.04 -25.89 -0.78
N VAL A 162 -4.28 -25.46 -0.59
CA VAL A 162 -5.16 -26.04 0.42
C VAL A 162 -5.36 -27.52 0.15
N ALA A 163 -5.57 -27.96 -1.10
CA ALA A 163 -5.74 -29.37 -1.44
C ALA A 163 -4.51 -30.23 -1.10
N ALA A 164 -3.31 -29.70 -1.23
CA ALA A 164 -2.05 -30.37 -0.88
C ALA A 164 -1.68 -30.28 0.62
N MET A 165 -2.35 -29.41 1.38
CA MET A 165 -2.13 -29.19 2.81
C MET A 165 -2.52 -30.41 3.65
N ASP A 166 -1.78 -30.63 4.74
CA ASP A 166 -2.07 -31.65 5.73
C ASP A 166 -3.50 -31.48 6.28
N PRO A 167 -4.27 -32.57 6.49
CA PRO A 167 -5.64 -32.47 6.98
C PRO A 167 -5.80 -31.75 8.32
N GLU A 168 -4.88 -31.94 9.27
CA GLU A 168 -4.95 -31.30 10.59
C GLU A 168 -4.69 -29.80 10.47
N GLU A 169 -3.68 -29.41 9.70
CA GLU A 169 -3.36 -28.00 9.41
C GLU A 169 -4.53 -27.31 8.70
N ARG A 170 -5.14 -27.99 7.72
CA ARG A 170 -6.30 -27.46 6.99
C ARG A 170 -7.48 -27.21 7.92
N GLU A 171 -7.81 -28.14 8.81
CA GLU A 171 -8.91 -27.97 9.76
C GLU A 171 -8.67 -26.82 10.74
N GLU A 172 -7.42 -26.63 11.17
CA GLU A 172 -7.04 -25.50 12.02
C GLU A 172 -7.23 -24.16 11.27
N ARG A 173 -6.75 -24.06 10.03
CA ARG A 173 -6.90 -22.84 9.21
C ARG A 173 -8.36 -22.49 8.93
N ILE A 174 -9.19 -23.47 8.56
CA ILE A 174 -10.63 -23.27 8.34
C ILE A 174 -11.31 -22.80 9.64
N ARG A 175 -10.88 -23.31 10.79
CA ARG A 175 -11.43 -22.88 12.08
C ARG A 175 -11.07 -21.42 12.37
N GLN A 176 -9.80 -21.05 12.18
CA GLN A 176 -9.33 -19.67 12.37
C GLN A 176 -10.11 -18.71 11.47
N GLU A 177 -10.33 -19.06 10.20
CA GLU A 177 -11.08 -18.22 9.26
C GLU A 177 -12.52 -17.97 9.74
N ARG A 178 -13.20 -19.02 10.20
CA ARG A 178 -14.57 -18.93 10.73
C ARG A 178 -14.67 -18.13 12.02
N GLU A 179 -13.62 -18.17 12.85
CA GLU A 179 -13.54 -17.34 14.06
C GLU A 179 -13.38 -15.86 13.68
N MET A 180 -12.56 -15.53 12.67
CA MET A 180 -12.41 -14.16 12.18
C MET A 180 -13.69 -13.61 11.52
N ASP A 181 -14.41 -14.43 10.75
CA ASP A 181 -15.70 -14.06 10.16
C ASP A 181 -16.82 -13.90 11.21
N GLY A 182 -16.69 -14.58 12.36
CA GLY A 182 -17.70 -14.64 13.42
C GLY A 182 -17.70 -13.41 14.35
N ASP A 183 -16.55 -12.76 14.55
CA ASP A 183 -16.41 -11.62 15.46
C ASP A 183 -16.97 -10.28 14.89
N GLY A 184 -17.46 -10.28 13.65
CA GLY A 184 -18.07 -9.13 12.98
C GLY A 184 -19.60 -8.97 13.16
N GLN A 185 -20.25 -9.81 13.97
CA GLN A 185 -21.70 -9.77 14.21
C GLN A 185 -22.04 -9.71 15.71
N GLU A 186 -21.82 -8.56 16.35
CA GLU A 186 -22.53 -8.17 17.59
C GLU A 186 -23.14 -6.77 17.48
#